data_AF-A0A6C0EPC9-F1
#
_entry.id   AF-A0A6C0EPC9-F1
#
_cell.length_a   1.000
_cell.length_b   1.000
_cell.length_c   1.000
_cell.angle_alpha   90.00
_cell.angle_beta   90.00
_cell.angle_gamma   90.00
#
_symmetry.space_group_name_H-M   'P 1'
#
loop_
_entity.id
_entity.type
_entity.pdbx_description
1 polymer ?
#
loop_
_entity_poly.entity_id
_entity_poly.type
_entity_poly.pdbx_seq_one_letter_code
_entity_poly.pdbx_strand_id
1 'polypeptide(L)'
;MNLILDMDGTLIDHYYCTRKCDIIIIPRPYLSDFLTFVFDNFNRVSIWTNADEDWYKKVYEKVLKHYIPKNKSFHFIKTRTYNSTIIKPLTFIYNIYPEYNSSNTIIIDDNPNTYVNNTDNAIPIPTFLYLIHDDELLKTITVLKLFLLFQPTSNVL
;
A
#
# COMPACT_ATOMS: atom_id res chain seq x y z
N MET A 1 13.66 1.68 6.19
CA MET A 1 12.95 1.85 4.90
C MET A 1 11.49 2.16 5.14
N ASN A 2 10.91 3.02 4.31
CA ASN A 2 9.48 3.33 4.27
C ASN A 2 8.81 2.60 3.10
N LEU A 3 7.71 1.91 3.36
CA LEU A 3 6.87 1.29 2.35
C LEU A 3 5.52 2.02 2.27
N ILE A 4 5.17 2.48 1.08
CA ILE A 4 3.89 3.12 0.81
C ILE A 4 3.03 2.13 0.01
N LEU A 5 1.81 1.91 0.47
CA LEU A 5 0.84 1.04 -0.16
C LEU A 5 -0.30 1.87 -0.72
N ASP A 6 -0.67 1.58 -1.97
CA ASP A 6 -2.00 1.89 -2.45
C ASP A 6 -3.07 0.97 -1.79
N MET A 7 -4.36 1.28 -1.96
CA MET A 7 -5.46 0.59 -1.30
C MET A 7 -6.40 -0.15 -2.26
N ASP A 8 -7.16 0.59 -3.08
CA ASP A 8 -8.17 0.03 -3.99
C ASP A 8 -7.49 -0.55 -5.24
N GLY A 9 -7.76 -1.81 -5.57
CA GLY A 9 -7.04 -2.52 -6.64
C GLY A 9 -5.70 -3.10 -6.17
N THR A 10 -5.16 -2.64 -5.03
CA THR A 10 -3.92 -3.15 -4.45
C THR A 10 -4.16 -4.12 -3.30
N LEU A 11 -4.78 -3.66 -2.19
CA LEU A 11 -5.01 -4.44 -0.96
C LEU A 11 -6.43 -5.00 -0.86
N ILE A 12 -7.38 -4.30 -1.46
CA ILE A 12 -8.80 -4.62 -1.45
C ILE A 12 -9.41 -4.31 -2.82
N ASP A 13 -10.59 -4.86 -3.07
CA ASP A 13 -11.50 -4.37 -4.09
C ASP A 13 -12.92 -4.36 -3.52
N HIS A 14 -13.88 -3.77 -4.22
CA HIS A 14 -15.24 -3.65 -3.74
C HIS A 14 -16.27 -3.73 -4.87
N TYR A 15 -17.49 -4.14 -4.52
CA TYR A 15 -18.63 -4.07 -5.43
C TYR A 15 -19.89 -3.63 -4.70
N TYR A 16 -20.78 -2.99 -5.44
CA TYR A 16 -22.08 -2.57 -4.92
C TYR A 16 -23.07 -3.73 -4.93
N CYS A 17 -23.55 -4.14 -3.76
CA CYS A 17 -24.57 -5.16 -3.64
C CYS A 17 -25.96 -4.51 -3.63
N THR A 18 -26.61 -4.48 -4.80
CA THR A 18 -27.94 -3.87 -4.97
C THR A 18 -28.99 -4.43 -4.02
N ARG A 19 -28.94 -5.73 -3.71
CA ARG A 19 -29.88 -6.38 -2.78
C ARG A 19 -29.75 -5.91 -1.34
N LYS A 20 -28.52 -5.55 -0.91
CA LYS A 20 -28.25 -5.09 0.46
C LYS A 20 -28.19 -3.57 0.56
N CYS A 21 -28.26 -2.86 -0.57
CA CYS A 21 -28.01 -1.42 -0.68
C CYS A 21 -26.72 -0.98 0.03
N ASP A 22 -25.69 -1.84 0.04
CA ASP A 22 -24.39 -1.59 0.68
C ASP A 22 -23.25 -2.05 -0.23
N ILE A 23 -22.07 -1.51 0.06
CA ILE A 23 -20.81 -1.87 -0.58
C ILE A 23 -20.19 -3.04 0.18
N ILE A 24 -19.88 -4.10 -0.56
CA ILE A 24 -19.13 -5.25 -0.07
C ILE A 24 -17.66 -5.02 -0.42
N ILE A 25 -16.81 -5.01 0.62
CA ILE A 25 -15.36 -4.81 0.50
C ILE A 25 -14.71 -6.18 0.65
N ILE A 26 -13.89 -6.56 -0.34
CA ILE A 26 -13.23 -7.85 -0.39
C ILE A 26 -11.73 -7.63 -0.14
N PRO A 27 -11.15 -8.25 0.91
CA PRO A 27 -9.71 -8.26 1.07
C PRO A 27 -9.08 -9.09 -0.05
N ARG A 28 -7.96 -8.61 -0.60
CA ARG A 28 -7.16 -9.41 -1.53
C ARG A 28 -6.67 -10.69 -0.82
N PRO A 29 -6.66 -11.86 -1.47
CA PRO A 29 -6.12 -13.07 -0.86
C PRO A 29 -4.68 -12.84 -0.35
N TYR A 30 -4.34 -13.49 0.76
CA TYR A 30 -3.06 -13.34 1.47
C TYR A 30 -2.81 -11.96 2.11
N LEU A 31 -3.82 -11.10 2.26
CA LEU A 31 -3.68 -9.80 2.91
C LEU A 31 -3.09 -9.90 4.34
N SER A 32 -3.49 -10.92 5.12
CA SER A 32 -2.94 -11.15 6.47
C SER A 32 -1.44 -11.40 6.45
N ASP A 33 -1.00 -12.31 5.57
CA ASP A 33 0.41 -12.69 5.44
C ASP A 33 1.24 -11.51 4.93
N PHE A 34 0.70 -10.78 3.96
CA PHE A 34 1.31 -9.58 3.40
C PHE A 34 1.48 -8.48 4.44
N LEU A 35 0.41 -8.11 5.16
CA LEU A 35 0.49 -7.06 6.17
C LEU A 35 1.42 -7.47 7.32
N THR A 36 1.36 -8.72 7.79
CA THR A 36 2.30 -9.24 8.79
C THR A 36 3.73 -9.08 8.31
N PHE A 37 4.03 -9.55 7.10
CA PHE A 37 5.37 -9.46 6.53
C PHE A 37 5.86 -8.01 6.45
N VAL A 38 5.08 -7.07 5.88
CA VAL A 38 5.56 -5.70 5.71
C VAL A 38 5.73 -4.97 7.04
N PHE A 39 4.84 -5.20 8.02
CA PHE A 39 4.96 -4.58 9.34
C PHE A 39 6.12 -5.12 10.18
N ASP A 40 6.62 -6.32 9.87
CA ASP A 40 7.77 -6.92 10.54
C ASP A 40 9.11 -6.57 9.88
N ASN A 41 9.11 -6.23 8.58
CA ASN A 41 10.34 -6.05 7.80
C ASN A 41 10.62 -4.60 7.39
N PHE A 42 9.64 -3.71 7.49
CA PHE A 42 9.81 -2.28 7.17
C PHE A 42 9.70 -1.44 8.43
N ASN A 43 10.59 -0.45 8.57
CA ASN A 43 10.55 0.48 9.72
C ASN A 43 9.20 1.20 9.80
N ARG A 44 8.62 1.53 8.64
CA ARG A 44 7.40 2.32 8.48
C ARG A 44 6.61 1.79 7.29
N VAL A 45 5.30 1.65 7.48
CA VAL A 45 4.33 1.26 6.45
C VAL A 45 3.25 2.32 6.43
N SER A 46 2.90 2.83 5.26
CA SER A 46 1.94 3.94 5.08
C SER A 46 0.93 3.64 3.98
N ILE A 47 -0.22 4.33 4.02
CA ILE A 47 -1.21 4.31 2.95
C ILE A 47 -1.13 5.62 2.14
N TRP A 48 -1.14 5.51 0.82
CA TRP A 48 -1.46 6.62 -0.07
C TRP A 48 -2.50 6.17 -1.08
N THR A 49 -3.76 6.57 -0.87
CA THR A 49 -4.91 6.20 -1.70
C THR A 49 -5.45 7.41 -2.46
N ASN A 50 -6.00 7.16 -3.66
CA ASN A 50 -6.75 8.16 -4.42
C ASN A 50 -8.24 8.21 -4.03
N ALA A 51 -8.64 7.44 -3.02
CA ALA A 51 -9.94 7.59 -2.40
C ALA A 51 -9.96 8.72 -1.36
N ASP A 52 -11.16 9.21 -1.05
CA ASP A 52 -11.34 10.18 0.03
C ASP A 52 -11.22 9.55 1.42
N GLU A 53 -11.23 10.41 2.44
CA GLU A 53 -11.07 10.00 3.83
C GLU A 53 -12.23 9.13 4.34
N ASP A 54 -13.45 9.39 3.90
CA ASP A 54 -14.63 8.63 4.33
C ASP A 54 -14.58 7.19 3.81
N TRP A 55 -14.18 7.01 2.54
CA TRP A 55 -13.95 5.70 1.98
C TRP A 55 -12.81 4.96 2.69
N TYR A 56 -11.67 5.63 2.91
CA TYR A 56 -10.56 5.03 3.66
C TYR A 56 -11.01 4.55 5.04
N LYS A 57 -11.73 5.38 5.81
CA LYS A 57 -12.25 5.01 7.13
C LYS A 57 -13.17 3.79 7.03
N LYS A 58 -14.06 3.74 6.03
CA LYS A 58 -14.95 2.59 5.82
C LYS A 58 -14.16 1.31 5.53
N VAL A 59 -13.15 1.35 4.67
CA VAL A 59 -12.27 0.21 4.35
C VAL A 59 -11.44 -0.21 5.56
N TYR A 60 -10.87 0.75 6.28
CA TYR A 60 -10.08 0.47 7.48
C TYR A 60 -10.92 -0.24 8.55
N GLU A 61 -12.12 0.28 8.83
CA GLU A 61 -13.01 -0.24 9.87
C GLU A 61 -13.64 -1.59 9.52
N LYS A 62 -13.95 -1.84 8.24
CA LYS A 62 -14.55 -3.11 7.81
C LYS A 62 -13.52 -4.20 7.51
N VAL A 63 -12.30 -3.82 7.12
CA VAL A 63 -11.30 -4.77 6.61
C VAL A 63 -9.94 -4.57 7.27
N LEU A 64 -9.21 -3.50 6.94
CA LEU A 64 -7.76 -3.44 7.22
C LEU A 64 -7.41 -3.61 8.70
N LYS A 65 -8.18 -3.02 9.63
CA LYS A 65 -7.90 -3.11 11.08
C LYS A 65 -7.86 -4.55 11.60
N HIS A 66 -8.52 -5.48 10.92
CA HIS A 66 -8.58 -6.89 11.30
C HIS A 66 -7.37 -7.71 10.81
N TYR A 67 -6.59 -7.17 9.86
CA TYR A 67 -5.42 -7.81 9.27
C TYR A 67 -4.09 -7.16 9.70
N ILE A 68 -4.14 -5.98 10.30
CA ILE A 68 -2.95 -5.32 10.86
C ILE A 68 -2.52 -6.06 12.13
N PRO A 69 -1.23 -6.43 12.28
CA PRO A 69 -0.74 -7.06 13.50
C PRO A 69 -0.97 -6.21 14.76
N LYS A 70 -1.15 -6.86 15.90
CA LYS A 70 -1.43 -6.17 17.18
C LYS A 70 -0.33 -5.15 17.50
N ASN A 71 -0.74 -3.96 17.96
CA ASN A 71 0.15 -2.83 18.30
C ASN A 71 0.94 -2.25 17.12
N LYS A 72 0.60 -2.58 15.87
CA LYS A 72 1.12 -1.91 14.69
C LYS A 72 0.07 -0.95 14.16
N SER A 73 0.53 0.12 13.52
CA SER A 73 -0.33 1.09 12.85
C SER A 73 0.41 1.68 11.66
N PHE A 74 -0.35 2.15 10.66
CA PHE A 74 0.25 2.90 9.56
C PHE A 74 0.94 4.16 10.11
N HIS A 75 2.07 4.52 9.50
CA HIS A 75 2.85 5.69 9.87
C HIS A 75 2.14 6.99 9.44
N PHE A 76 1.63 7.02 8.22
CA PHE A 76 0.69 8.04 7.76
C PHE A 76 -0.35 7.42 6.82
N ILE A 77 -1.44 8.17 6.64
CA ILE A 77 -2.49 7.87 5.67
C ILE A 77 -2.71 9.14 4.85
N LYS A 78 -2.52 9.03 3.53
CA LYS A 78 -2.77 10.12 2.59
C LYS A 78 -3.94 9.75 1.68
N THR A 79 -5.02 10.49 1.83
CA THR A 79 -6.24 10.37 1.03
C THR A 79 -6.32 11.50 0.00
N ARG A 80 -7.19 11.34 -0.99
CA ARG A 80 -7.49 12.35 -2.00
C ARG A 80 -8.23 13.53 -1.35
N THR A 81 -7.78 14.74 -1.67
CA THR A 81 -8.47 15.99 -1.36
C THR A 81 -8.96 16.65 -2.65
N TYR A 82 -9.87 17.64 -2.56
CA TYR A 82 -10.52 18.25 -3.72
C TYR A 82 -9.54 18.74 -4.81
N ASN A 83 -8.34 19.20 -4.44
CA ASN A 83 -7.32 19.72 -5.36
C ASN A 83 -6.14 18.76 -5.61
N SER A 84 -6.18 17.54 -5.07
CA SER A 84 -5.04 16.62 -5.23
C SER A 84 -5.01 15.99 -6.61
N THR A 85 -3.80 15.91 -7.18
CA THR A 85 -3.53 15.15 -8.40
C THR A 85 -3.68 13.65 -8.14
N ILE A 86 -4.03 12.89 -9.19
CA ILE A 86 -4.04 11.42 -9.17
C ILE A 86 -2.61 10.86 -9.01
N ILE A 87 -1.60 11.62 -9.44
CA ILE A 87 -0.19 11.28 -9.31
C ILE A 87 0.25 11.43 -7.84
N LYS A 88 1.08 10.48 -7.40
CA LYS A 88 1.63 10.32 -6.05
C LYS A 88 3.16 10.56 -6.07
N PRO A 89 3.63 11.81 -6.26
CA PRO A 89 5.07 12.08 -6.32
C PRO A 89 5.71 11.86 -4.96
N LEU A 90 6.65 10.92 -4.84
CA LEU A 90 7.32 10.60 -3.57
C LEU A 90 8.12 11.78 -3.01
N THR A 91 8.56 12.71 -3.87
CA THR A 91 9.16 13.99 -3.44
C THR A 91 8.27 14.77 -2.47
N PHE A 92 6.94 14.65 -2.58
CA PHE A 92 6.01 15.24 -1.61
C PHE A 92 6.20 14.62 -0.21
N ILE A 93 6.42 13.31 -0.13
CA ILE A 93 6.66 12.61 1.14
C ILE A 93 8.03 13.00 1.69
N TYR A 94 9.05 13.10 0.85
CA TYR A 94 10.41 13.49 1.28
C TYR A 94 10.45 14.90 1.87
N ASN A 95 9.62 15.81 1.33
CA ASN A 95 9.50 17.17 1.88
C ASN A 95 8.81 17.23 3.25
N ILE A 96 7.91 16.29 3.54
CA ILE A 96 7.19 16.23 4.83
C ILE A 96 8.00 15.45 5.87
N TYR A 97 8.67 14.39 5.43
CA TYR A 97 9.45 13.48 6.26
C TYR A 97 10.88 13.41 5.70
N PRO A 98 11.78 14.34 6.11
CA PRO A 98 13.13 14.47 5.56
C PRO A 98 14.02 13.23 5.76
N GLU A 99 13.66 12.32 6.67
CA GLU A 99 14.30 11.02 6.82
C GLU A 99 14.07 10.07 5.64
N TYR A 100 13.08 10.36 4.78
CA TYR A 100 12.76 9.58 3.58
C TYR A 100 13.33 10.22 2.32
N ASN A 101 13.80 9.37 1.41
CA ASN A 101 14.29 9.74 0.10
C ASN A 101 14.21 8.54 -0.86
N SER A 102 14.65 8.72 -2.11
CA SER A 102 14.60 7.69 -3.16
C SER A 102 15.45 6.45 -2.87
N SER A 103 16.40 6.49 -1.94
CA SER A 103 17.17 5.29 -1.58
C SER A 103 16.48 4.44 -0.51
N ASN A 104 15.46 4.95 0.17
CA ASN A 104 14.85 4.27 1.32
C ASN A 104 13.32 4.30 1.34
N THR A 105 12.69 4.60 0.21
CA THR A 105 11.24 4.61 0.04
C THR A 105 10.83 3.83 -1.20
N ILE A 106 9.85 2.96 -1.05
CA ILE A 106 9.23 2.24 -2.16
C ILE A 106 7.70 2.39 -2.10
N ILE A 107 7.06 2.37 -3.27
CA ILE A 107 5.59 2.40 -3.41
C ILE A 107 5.11 1.12 -4.12
N ILE A 108 4.07 0.48 -3.59
CA ILE A 108 3.35 -0.61 -4.26
C ILE A 108 1.98 -0.08 -4.66
N ASP A 109 1.67 -0.17 -5.95
CA ASP A 109 0.47 0.42 -6.53
C ASP A 109 0.13 -0.27 -7.85
N ASP A 110 -1.16 -0.45 -8.12
CA ASP A 110 -1.65 -1.18 -9.28
C ASP A 110 -1.75 -0.32 -10.54
N ASN A 111 -1.83 1.00 -10.39
CA ASN A 111 -2.05 1.91 -11.49
C ASN A 111 -0.76 2.67 -11.87
N PRO A 112 -0.10 2.35 -13.00
CA PRO A 112 1.15 3.01 -13.40
C PRO A 112 1.07 4.53 -13.57
N ASN A 113 -0.13 5.07 -13.76
CA ASN A 113 -0.31 6.52 -13.86
C ASN A 113 -0.15 7.23 -12.51
N THR A 114 -0.38 6.55 -11.38
CA THR A 114 -0.27 7.17 -10.04
C THR A 114 1.19 7.35 -9.64
N TYR A 115 2.08 6.42 -10.01
CA TYR A 115 3.51 6.46 -9.66
C TYR A 115 4.44 6.82 -10.82
N VAL A 116 3.91 7.42 -11.89
CA VAL A 116 4.67 7.78 -13.11
C VAL A 116 5.93 8.63 -12.83
N ASN A 117 5.94 9.40 -11.73
CA ASN A 117 7.08 10.23 -11.33
C ASN A 117 8.14 9.48 -10.49
N ASN A 118 7.91 8.21 -10.14
CA ASN A 118 8.76 7.42 -9.24
C ASN A 118 8.92 5.98 -9.70
N THR A 119 9.02 5.73 -11.01
CA THR A 119 9.06 4.39 -11.61
C THR A 119 10.16 3.51 -11.01
N ASP A 120 11.32 4.08 -10.69
CA ASP A 120 12.45 3.35 -10.11
C ASP A 120 12.22 2.91 -8.65
N ASN A 121 11.27 3.57 -7.97
CA ASN A 121 10.86 3.29 -6.59
C ASN A 121 9.50 2.58 -6.52
N ALA A 122 8.92 2.19 -7.66
CA ALA A 122 7.63 1.54 -7.72
C ALA A 122 7.79 0.03 -7.91
N ILE A 123 7.03 -0.73 -7.13
CA ILE A 123 6.79 -2.16 -7.37
C ILE A 123 5.38 -2.27 -7.94
N PRO A 124 5.24 -2.50 -9.25
CA PRO A 124 3.92 -2.68 -9.86
C PRO A 124 3.28 -3.97 -9.34
N ILE A 125 1.97 -3.92 -9.13
CA ILE A 125 1.16 -5.10 -8.82
C ILE A 125 -0.07 -5.12 -9.72
N PRO A 126 -0.53 -6.27 -10.24
CA PRO A 126 -1.76 -6.30 -11.02
C PRO A 126 -2.97 -5.82 -10.20
N THR A 127 -3.89 -5.07 -10.84
CA THR A 127 -5.16 -4.68 -10.22
C THR A 127 -5.92 -5.92 -9.75
N PHE A 128 -6.30 -5.92 -8.48
CA PHE A 128 -7.14 -6.93 -7.88
C PHE A 128 -8.60 -6.73 -8.32
N LEU A 129 -9.17 -7.76 -8.94
CA LEU A 129 -10.55 -7.77 -9.43
C LEU A 129 -11.34 -8.90 -8.76
N TYR A 130 -11.33 -8.94 -7.41
CA TYR A 130 -12.09 -9.89 -6.58
C TYR A 130 -11.90 -11.39 -6.91
N LEU A 131 -10.80 -11.78 -7.55
CA LEU A 131 -10.52 -13.16 -7.94
C LEU A 131 -10.06 -13.99 -6.75
N ILE A 132 -10.74 -15.11 -6.47
CA ILE A 132 -10.47 -15.98 -5.31
C ILE A 132 -9.11 -16.69 -5.37
N HIS A 133 -8.50 -16.79 -6.56
CA HIS A 133 -7.21 -17.45 -6.79
C HIS A 133 -6.08 -16.45 -7.05
N ASP A 134 -6.29 -15.15 -6.77
CA ASP A 134 -5.23 -14.16 -6.80
C ASP A 134 -4.15 -14.51 -5.76
N ASP A 135 -2.89 -14.50 -6.16
CA ASP A 135 -1.72 -14.78 -5.34
C ASP A 135 -0.68 -13.64 -5.44
N GLU A 136 -1.09 -12.47 -5.95
CA GLU A 136 -0.18 -11.37 -6.26
C GLU A 136 0.45 -10.79 -5.00
N LEU A 137 -0.28 -10.68 -3.87
CA LEU A 137 0.35 -10.26 -2.61
C LEU A 137 1.44 -11.24 -2.15
N LEU A 138 1.28 -12.54 -2.38
CA LEU A 138 2.30 -13.54 -2.03
C LEU A 138 3.52 -13.43 -2.96
N LYS A 139 3.31 -13.19 -4.25
CA LYS A 139 4.39 -12.86 -5.21
C LYS A 139 5.09 -11.58 -4.80
N THR A 140 4.36 -10.54 -4.39
CA THR A 140 4.93 -9.28 -3.92
C THR A 140 5.77 -9.48 -2.65
N ILE A 141 5.35 -10.32 -1.69
CA ILE A 141 6.21 -10.70 -0.55
C ILE A 141 7.55 -11.25 -1.05
N THR A 142 7.53 -12.11 -2.07
CA THR A 142 8.75 -12.70 -2.64
C THR A 142 9.66 -11.63 -3.25
N VAL A 143 9.09 -10.67 -4.00
CA VAL A 143 9.83 -9.52 -4.54
C VAL A 143 10.43 -8.66 -3.43
N LEU A 144 9.66 -8.35 -2.38
CA LEU A 144 10.13 -7.56 -1.25
C LEU A 144 11.25 -8.27 -0.46
N LYS A 145 11.18 -9.59 -0.30
CA LYS A 145 12.26 -10.37 0.31
C LYS A 145 13.57 -10.22 -0.48
N LEU A 146 13.51 -10.36 -1.81
CA LEU A 146 14.68 -10.13 -2.66
C LEU A 146 15.19 -8.70 -2.53
N PHE A 147 14.29 -7.71 -2.56
CA PHE A 147 14.65 -6.31 -2.41
C PHE A 147 15.40 -6.03 -1.09
N LEU A 148 14.92 -6.60 0.02
CA LEU A 148 15.53 -6.46 1.35
C LEU A 148 16.88 -7.17 1.46
N LEU A 149 17.06 -8.32 0.79
CA LEU A 149 18.33 -9.05 0.77
C LEU A 149 19.43 -8.33 0.00
N PHE A 150 19.08 -7.60 -1.06
CA PHE A 150 20.03 -6.91 -1.93
C PHE A 150 20.20 -5.41 -1.61
N GLN A 151 19.62 -4.92 -0.50
CA GLN A 151 19.98 -3.59 -0.03
C GLN A 151 21.47 -3.58 0.33
N PRO A 152 22.26 -2.59 -0.13
CA PRO A 152 23.62 -2.44 0.34
C PRO A 152 23.56 -2.35 1.86
N THR A 153 24.21 -3.28 2.56
CA THR A 153 24.43 -3.12 3.99
C THR A 153 25.20 -1.83 4.14
N SER A 154 24.55 -0.78 4.65
CA SER A 154 25.25 0.42 5.10
C SER A 154 26.24 -0.06 6.14
N ASN A 155 27.51 -0.16 5.74
CA ASN A 155 28.59 -0.46 6.65
C ASN A 155 28.49 0.57 7.78
N VAL A 156 28.31 0.03 8.99
CA VAL A 156 28.49 0.74 10.23
C VAL A 156 29.88 1.39 10.17
N LEU A 157 29.91 2.73 10.16
CA LEU A 157 31.07 3.53 10.54
C LEU A 157 30.68 4.33 11.78
#